data_AF-A0A959GRW1-F1
#
_entry.id   AF-A0A959GRW1-F1
#
_cell.length_a   1.000
_cell.length_b   1.000
_cell.length_c   1.000
_cell.angle_alpha   90.00
_cell.angle_beta   90.00
_cell.angle_gamma   90.00
#
_symmetry.space_group_name_H-M   'P 1'
#
loop_
_entity.id
_entity.type
_entity.pdbx_description
1 polymer ?
#
loop_
_entity_poly.entity_id
_entity_poly.type
_entity_poly.pdbx_seq_one_letter_code
_entity_poly.pdbx_strand_id
1 'polypeptide(L)' 'TLITSLTTFFVVAVLFAFGGSSIKGFAFAILVGILVGTYSSIFVATPIMSDLSGELEARESKKEKKGFSKATSSAR' A
#
# COMPACT_ATOMS: atom_id res chain seq x y z
N THR A 1 1.40 -4.92 6.84
CA THR A 1 0.74 -3.95 7.75
C THR A 1 -0.08 -4.61 8.84
N LEU A 2 -0.79 -5.73 8.60
CA LEU A 2 -1.71 -6.34 9.57
C LEU A 2 -1.12 -6.58 10.97
N ILE A 3 0.06 -7.20 11.10
CA ILE A 3 0.65 -7.47 12.42
C ILE A 3 1.06 -6.17 13.13
N THR A 4 1.69 -5.24 12.40
CA THR A 4 2.10 -3.94 12.92
C THR A 4 0.91 -3.09 13.34
N SER A 5 -0.16 -3.04 12.53
CA SER A 5 -1.39 -2.32 12.88
C SER A 5 -2.10 -2.91 14.09
N LEU A 6 -2.06 -4.24 14.25
CA LEU A 6 -2.66 -4.93 15.39
C LEU A 6 -1.91 -4.61 16.69
N THR A 7 -0.57 -4.61 16.65
CA THR A 7 0.24 -4.19 17.80
C THR A 7 0.02 -2.71 18.13
N THR A 8 -0.07 -1.82 17.14
CA THR A 8 -0.36 -0.40 17.41
C THR A 8 -1.77 -0.19 17.96
N PHE A 9 -2.78 -0.92 17.46
CA PHE A 9 -4.14 -0.87 17.97
C PHE A 9 -4.22 -1.30 19.44
N PHE A 10 -3.46 -2.34 19.81
CA PHE A 10 -3.33 -2.80 21.19
C PHE A 10 -2.69 -1.73 22.10
N VAL A 11 -1.62 -1.09 21.63
CA VAL A 11 -0.96 0.01 22.38
C VAL A 11 -1.90 1.18 22.60
N VAL A 12 -2.67 1.59 21.58
CA VAL A 12 -3.64 2.69 21.70
C VAL A 12 -4.79 2.32 22.63
N ALA A 13 -5.27 1.07 22.62
CA ALA A 13 -6.30 0.59 23.54
C ALA A 13 -5.83 0.65 25.02
N VAL A 14 -4.59 0.25 25.29
CA VAL A 14 -3.99 0.35 26.64
C VAL A 14 -3.81 1.82 27.04
N LEU A 15 -3.34 2.68 26.13
CA LEU A 15 -3.23 4.12 26.39
C LEU A 15 -4.59 4.80 26.58
N PHE A 16 -5.65 4.31 25.96
CA PHE A 16 -6.99 4.87 26.14
C PHE A 16 -7.61 4.44 27.48
N ALA A 17 -7.35 3.19 27.91
CA ALA A 17 -7.83 2.64 29.18
C ALA A 17 -7.05 3.14 30.39
N PHE A 18 -5.71 3.22 30.30
CA PHE A 18 -4.81 3.61 31.39
C PHE A 18 -4.28 5.05 31.28
N GLY A 19 -4.53 5.74 30.16
CA GLY A 19 -4.11 7.12 29.96
C GLY A 19 -5.00 8.11 30.71
N GLY A 20 -4.35 9.01 31.44
CA GLY A 20 -5.00 10.13 32.12
C GLY A 20 -5.60 11.16 31.16
N SER A 21 -6.31 12.13 31.73
CA SER A 21 -7.10 13.16 31.02
C SER A 21 -6.34 13.86 29.91
N SER A 22 -5.05 14.16 30.12
CA SER A 22 -4.20 14.88 29.17
C SER A 22 -3.84 14.08 27.92
N ILE A 23 -3.84 12.74 27.99
CA ILE A 23 -3.36 11.86 26.91
C ILE A 23 -4.52 11.33 26.07
N LYS A 24 -5.75 11.34 26.62
CA LYS A 24 -6.96 10.87 25.91
C LYS A 24 -7.21 11.61 24.60
N GLY A 25 -7.01 12.94 24.57
CA GLY A 25 -7.17 13.73 23.34
C GLY A 25 -6.13 13.37 22.26
N PHE A 26 -4.89 13.13 22.68
CA PHE A 26 -3.81 12.70 21.78
C PHE A 26 -4.00 11.26 21.28
N ALA A 27 -4.40 10.35 22.17
CA ALA A 27 -4.71 8.96 21.83
C ALA A 27 -5.87 8.88 20.83
N PHE A 28 -6.88 9.74 20.95
CA PHE A 28 -7.98 9.83 19.99
C PHE A 28 -7.50 10.25 18.60
N ALA A 29 -6.62 11.24 18.50
CA ALA A 29 -6.04 11.67 17.22
C ALA A 29 -5.24 10.54 16.55
N ILE A 30 -4.45 9.79 17.33
CA ILE A 30 -3.70 8.63 16.82
C ILE A 30 -4.65 7.51 16.36
N LEU A 31 -5.71 7.23 17.12
CA LEU A 31 -6.69 6.21 16.78
C LEU A 31 -7.36 6.48 15.43
N VAL A 32 -7.78 7.73 15.20
CA VAL A 32 -8.38 8.16 13.92
C VAL A 32 -7.35 8.10 12.79
N GLY A 33 -6.11 8.54 13.03
CA GLY A 33 -5.03 8.48 12.04
C GLY A 33 -4.70 7.05 11.60
N ILE A 34 -4.65 6.10 12.53
CA ILE A 34 -4.41 4.69 12.23
C ILE A 34 -5.59 4.08 11.48
N LEU A 35 -6.83 4.38 11.86
CA LEU A 35 -8.01 3.89 11.15
C LEU A 35 -7.98 4.34 9.68
N VAL A 36 -7.78 5.63 9.42
CA VAL A 36 -7.73 6.18 8.05
C VAL A 36 -6.51 5.67 7.28
N GLY A 37 -5.33 5.65 7.91
CA GLY A 37 -4.09 5.21 7.27
C GLY A 37 -4.06 3.71 6.94
N THR A 38 -4.58 2.87 7.85
CA THR A 38 -4.67 1.42 7.67
C THR A 38 -5.70 1.09 6.59
N TYR A 39 -6.86 1.75 6.60
CA TYR A 39 -7.88 1.54 5.58
C TYR A 39 -7.39 1.97 4.19
N SER A 40 -6.75 3.14 4.10
CA SER A 40 -6.17 3.64 2.85
C SER A 40 -5.11 2.68 2.29
N SER A 41 -4.16 2.21 3.11
CA SER A 41 -3.10 1.32 2.63
C SER A 41 -3.60 -0.07 2.21
N ILE A 42 -4.66 -0.60 2.83
CA ILE A 42 -5.18 -1.94 2.49
C ILE A 42 -6.10 -1.87 1.27
N PHE A 43 -6.95 -0.84 1.16
CA PHE A 43 -7.93 -0.75 0.08
C PHE A 43 -7.43 -0.02 -1.17
N VAL A 44 -6.50 0.93 -1.04
CA VAL A 44 -6.03 1.75 -2.18
C VAL A 44 -4.79 1.14 -2.82
N ALA A 45 -3.90 0.49 -2.06
CA ALA A 45 -2.70 -0.13 -2.63
C ALA A 45 -3.00 -1.36 -3.49
N THR A 46 -3.99 -2.17 -3.15
CA THR A 46 -4.33 -3.39 -3.90
C THR A 46 -4.80 -3.11 -5.33
N PRO A 47 -5.74 -2.18 -5.62
CA PRO A 47 -6.11 -1.84 -6.99
C PRO A 47 -5.03 -1.02 -7.70
N ILE A 48 -4.35 -0.08 -7.02
CA ILE A 48 -3.27 0.71 -7.65
C ILE A 48 -2.11 -0.21 -8.08
N MET A 49 -1.76 -1.21 -7.27
CA MET A 49 -0.73 -2.18 -7.65
C MET A 49 -1.20 -3.04 -8.82
N SER A 50 -2.46 -3.48 -8.86
CA SER A 50 -2.99 -4.27 -9.99
C SER A 50 -3.03 -3.48 -11.30
N ASP A 51 -3.47 -2.22 -11.29
CA ASP A 51 -3.51 -1.38 -12.51
C ASP A 51 -2.11 -0.99 -12.98
N LEU A 52 -1.20 -0.66 -12.06
CA LEU A 52 0.17 -0.29 -12.40
C LEU A 52 0.99 -1.51 -12.88
N SER A 53 0.72 -2.70 -12.33
CA SER A 53 1.38 -3.95 -12.75
C SER A 53 0.93 -4.41 -14.14
N GLY A 54 -0.36 -4.24 -14.48
CA GLY A 54 -0.88 -4.54 -15.82
C GLY A 54 -0.24 -3.69 -16.92
N GLU A 55 0.01 -2.41 -16.65
CA GLU A 55 0.68 -1.52 -17.60
C GLU A 55 2.18 -1.84 -17.72
N LEU A 56 2.87 -2.22 -16.63
CA LEU A 56 4.29 -2.59 -16.68
C LEU A 56 4.53 -3.91 -17.45
N GLU A 57 3.72 -4.95 -17.24
CA GLU A 57 3.81 -6.20 -18.00
C GLU A 57 3.46 -6.00 -19.50
N ALA A 58 2.48 -5.17 -19.81
CA ALA A 58 2.13 -4.84 -21.20
C ALA A 58 3.25 -4.07 -21.92
N ARG A 59 4.03 -3.25 -21.19
CA ARG A 59 5.15 -2.47 -21.74
C ARG A 59 6.41 -3.33 -21.94
N GLU A 60 6.66 -4.30 -21.06
CA GLU A 60 7.72 -5.32 -21.20
C GLU A 60 7.45 -6.23 -22.42
N SER A 61 6.26 -6.82 -22.51
CA SER A 61 5.89 -7.72 -23.62
C SER A 61 5.89 -7.01 -24.99
N LYS A 62 5.56 -5.70 -25.03
CA LYS A 62 5.61 -4.89 -26.26
C LYS A 62 7.03 -4.47 -26.65
N LYS A 63 7.96 -4.33 -25.69
CA LYS A 63 9.38 -4.06 -25.96
C LYS A 63 10.08 -5.29 -26.56
N GLU A 64 9.84 -6.47 -26.01
CA GLU A 64 10.45 -7.72 -26.47
C GLU A 64 10.02 -8.08 -27.91
N LYS A 65 8.72 -7.99 -28.22
CA LYS A 65 8.19 -8.27 -29.58
C LYS A 65 8.70 -7.29 -30.63
N LYS A 66 8.89 -6.00 -30.28
CA LYS A 66 9.48 -5.00 -31.20
C LYS A 66 10.98 -5.25 -31.44
N GLY A 67 11.72 -5.73 -30.45
CA GLY A 67 13.13 -6.07 -30.59
C GLY A 67 13.38 -7.24 -31.54
N PHE A 68 12.60 -8.31 -31.40
CA PHE A 68 12.74 -9.52 -32.22
C PHE A 68 12.33 -9.31 -33.70
N SER A 69 11.26 -8.55 -33.96
CA SER A 69 10.80 -8.25 -35.32
C SER A 69 11.79 -7.37 -36.10
N LYS A 70 12.49 -6.46 -35.41
CA LYS A 70 13.48 -5.58 -36.07
C LYS A 70 14.76 -6.33 -36.42
N ALA A 71 15.19 -7.28 -35.59
CA ALA A 71 16.36 -8.11 -35.85
C ALA A 71 16.16 -9.09 -37.02
N THR A 72 14.95 -9.66 -37.14
CA THR A 72 14.61 -10.60 -38.22
C THR A 72 14.31 -9.92 -39.56
N SER A 73 13.81 -8.67 -39.55
CA SER A 73 13.60 -7.88 -40.78
C SER A 73 14.89 -7.33 -41.39
N SER A 74 15.97 -7.20 -40.61
CA SER A 74 17.25 -6.66 -41.09
C SER A 74 18.18 -7.74 -41.67
N ALA A 75 17.82 -9.02 -41.52
CA ALA A 75 18.59 -10.16 -42.00
C ALA A 75 18.06 -10.74 -43.34
N ARG A 76 17.13 -10.05 -43.99
CA ARG A 76 16.66 -10.31 -45.36
C ARG A 76 17.04 -9.15 -46.27
#